data_AF-A0A7J7WEH9-F1
#
_entry.id   AF-A0A7J7WEH9-F1
#
_cell.length_a   1.000
_cell.length_b   1.000
_cell.length_c   1.000
_cell.angle_alpha   90.00
_cell.angle_beta   90.00
_cell.angle_gamma   90.00
#
_symmetry.space_group_name_H-M   'P 1'
#
loop_
_entity.id
_entity.type
_entity.pdbx_description
1 polymer ?
#
loop_
_entity_poly.entity_id
_entity_poly.type
_entity_poly.pdbx_seq_one_letter_code
_entity_poly.pdbx_strand_id
1 'polypeptide(L)'
;MGHRTLSSVPALWASIPCPRSELRLDLVLASGQSFRWKEQNPAHWSGVLADQVWTLTQTEEQLYCTVYRGGKGQTGKPTPEELKALRQYFQLDVSLAQLYRHWSSKDPHFQKVAQEFQGVRLLQQDPIECLFSFICSSNNNIARITGMVERLCQAFGPRLIQLDDVTYHGFPSLQALAEPSWRCI
;
A
#
# COMPACT_ATOMS: atom_id res chain seq x y z
N MET A 1 -20.66 2.29 -3.30
CA MET A 1 -19.82 3.23 -2.53
C MET A 1 -18.63 3.55 -3.42
N GLY A 2 -18.17 4.80 -3.53
CA GLY A 2 -17.07 5.15 -4.45
C GLY A 2 -15.74 5.35 -3.74
N HIS A 3 -14.66 5.40 -4.51
CA HIS A 3 -13.36 5.81 -3.99
C HIS A 3 -13.42 7.26 -3.49
N ARG A 4 -12.90 7.47 -2.28
CA ARG A 4 -12.86 8.77 -1.62
C ARG A 4 -11.67 9.58 -2.12
N THR A 5 -11.89 10.88 -2.21
CA THR A 5 -10.80 11.86 -2.34
C THR A 5 -10.79 12.78 -1.12
N LEU A 6 -9.65 13.40 -0.84
CA LEU A 6 -9.54 14.34 0.28
C LEU A 6 -10.52 15.51 0.14
N SER A 7 -10.78 15.96 -1.10
CA SER A 7 -11.71 17.04 -1.40
C SER A 7 -13.19 16.64 -1.30
N SER A 8 -13.55 15.40 -1.62
CA SER A 8 -14.96 14.97 -1.63
C SER A 8 -15.52 14.68 -0.24
N VAL A 9 -14.73 14.07 0.66
CA VAL A 9 -15.20 13.67 2.00
C VAL A 9 -14.17 13.95 3.11
N PRO A 10 -13.71 15.20 3.29
CA PRO A 10 -12.60 15.55 4.19
C PRO A 10 -12.82 15.10 5.66
N ALA A 11 -14.07 15.01 6.12
CA ALA A 11 -14.41 14.56 7.47
C ALA A 11 -14.00 13.11 7.76
N LEU A 12 -13.76 12.28 6.75
CA LEU A 12 -13.39 10.85 6.88
C LEU A 12 -11.87 10.60 6.80
N TRP A 13 -11.07 11.66 6.73
CA TRP A 13 -9.62 11.59 6.64
C TRP A 13 -8.96 11.92 7.98
N ALA A 14 -7.90 11.18 8.29
CA ALA A 14 -6.91 11.54 9.30
C ALA A 14 -5.57 11.83 8.60
N SER A 15 -4.65 12.46 9.32
CA SER A 15 -3.31 12.76 8.81
C SER A 15 -2.21 12.29 9.75
N ILE A 16 -1.06 12.00 9.18
CA ILE A 16 0.19 11.70 9.87
C ILE A 16 1.21 12.72 9.38
N PRO A 17 1.91 13.45 10.27
CA PRO A 17 3.04 14.30 9.89
C PRO A 17 4.10 13.45 9.18
N CYS A 18 4.32 13.74 7.91
CA CYS A 18 5.17 12.94 7.03
C CYS A 18 5.59 13.80 5.84
N PRO A 19 6.78 14.42 5.88
CA PRO A 19 7.27 15.23 4.79
C PRO A 19 7.58 14.35 3.56
N ARG A 20 7.55 14.94 2.37
CA ARG A 20 7.85 14.21 1.12
C ARG A 20 9.27 13.66 1.05
N SER A 21 10.20 14.26 1.77
CA SER A 21 11.56 13.74 1.93
C SER A 21 11.58 12.38 2.67
N GLU A 22 10.57 12.13 3.51
CA GLU A 22 10.38 10.88 4.23
C GLU A 22 9.46 9.91 3.47
N LEU A 23 8.48 10.37 2.68
CA LEU A 23 7.61 9.51 1.85
C LEU A 23 7.28 10.11 0.48
N ARG A 24 7.43 9.30 -0.56
CA ARG A 24 6.79 9.54 -1.86
C ARG A 24 5.91 8.36 -2.25
N LEU A 25 4.59 8.48 -2.04
CA LEU A 25 3.63 7.40 -2.36
C LEU A 25 3.79 6.89 -3.80
N ASP A 26 3.96 7.80 -4.75
CA ASP A 26 4.14 7.52 -6.17
C ASP A 26 5.42 6.72 -6.48
N LEU A 27 6.51 7.04 -5.79
CA LEU A 27 7.79 6.34 -5.97
C LEU A 27 7.88 5.03 -5.18
N VAL A 28 7.04 4.85 -4.15
CA VAL A 28 7.07 3.65 -3.30
C VAL A 28 6.02 2.62 -3.76
N LEU A 29 4.76 3.02 -3.90
CA LEU A 29 3.64 2.09 -4.09
C LEU A 29 3.59 1.48 -5.50
N ALA A 30 4.24 2.09 -6.48
CA ALA A 30 4.36 1.56 -7.85
C ALA A 30 5.73 0.93 -8.15
N SER A 31 6.64 0.86 -7.17
CA SER A 31 8.03 0.40 -7.38
C SER A 31 8.23 -1.11 -7.43
N GLY A 32 7.15 -1.91 -7.32
CA GLY A 32 7.23 -3.37 -7.27
C GLY A 32 7.62 -3.93 -5.89
N GLN A 33 7.60 -3.10 -4.85
CA GLN A 33 7.69 -3.59 -3.46
C GLN A 33 6.39 -4.30 -3.09
N SER A 34 5.25 -3.61 -3.20
CA SER A 34 3.91 -4.18 -3.04
C SER A 34 3.18 -4.10 -4.37
N PHE A 35 2.28 -5.06 -4.59
CA PHE A 35 1.46 -5.15 -5.81
C PHE A 35 -0.03 -4.90 -5.53
N ARG A 36 -0.32 -4.30 -4.38
CA ARG A 36 -1.69 -4.17 -3.83
C ARG A 36 -2.25 -2.76 -3.88
N TRP A 37 -1.52 -1.83 -4.48
CA TRP A 37 -1.86 -0.41 -4.54
C TRP A 37 -2.08 0.05 -5.98
N LYS A 38 -3.15 0.82 -6.20
CA LYS A 38 -3.46 1.46 -7.48
C LYS A 38 -3.83 2.91 -7.26
N GLU A 39 -3.36 3.78 -8.16
CA GLU A 39 -3.80 5.16 -8.23
C GLU A 39 -5.18 5.22 -8.91
N GLN A 40 -6.25 5.19 -8.12
CA GLN A 40 -7.64 5.16 -8.62
C GLN A 40 -8.15 6.55 -8.99
N ASN A 41 -7.58 7.58 -8.36
CA ASN A 41 -7.77 8.98 -8.69
C ASN A 41 -6.40 9.68 -8.65
N PRO A 42 -6.19 10.80 -9.36
CA PRO A 42 -4.91 11.50 -9.34
C PRO A 42 -4.41 11.78 -7.91
N ALA A 43 -3.18 11.35 -7.63
CA ALA A 43 -2.50 11.37 -6.33
C ALA A 43 -3.19 10.58 -5.19
N HIS A 44 -4.16 9.72 -5.48
CA HIS A 44 -4.90 8.92 -4.49
C HIS A 44 -4.70 7.43 -4.73
N TRP A 45 -3.92 6.82 -3.85
CA TRP A 45 -3.54 5.42 -3.90
C TRP A 45 -4.49 4.60 -3.04
N SER A 46 -5.22 3.67 -3.66
CA SER A 46 -6.10 2.74 -2.95
C SER A 46 -5.54 1.33 -2.98
N GLY A 47 -5.67 0.63 -1.87
CA GLY A 47 -5.10 -0.70 -1.70
C GLY A 47 -5.56 -1.38 -0.42
N VAL A 48 -5.08 -2.60 -0.21
CA VAL A 48 -5.39 -3.39 0.99
C VAL A 48 -4.19 -3.38 1.93
N LEU A 49 -4.45 -3.10 3.21
CA LEU A 49 -3.47 -3.13 4.29
C LEU A 49 -4.17 -3.60 5.56
N ALA A 50 -3.61 -4.61 6.23
CA ALA A 50 -4.18 -5.25 7.42
C ALA A 50 -5.66 -5.64 7.23
N ASP A 51 -5.96 -6.33 6.13
CA ASP A 51 -7.32 -6.80 5.74
C ASP A 51 -8.39 -5.69 5.64
N GLN A 52 -7.96 -4.43 5.52
CA GLN A 52 -8.84 -3.29 5.30
C GLN A 52 -8.46 -2.60 4.00
N VAL A 53 -9.44 -1.97 3.35
CA VAL A 53 -9.18 -1.11 2.20
C VAL A 53 -8.85 0.28 2.70
N TRP A 54 -7.83 0.88 2.11
CA TRP A 54 -7.35 2.22 2.41
C TRP A 54 -7.30 3.06 1.14
N THR A 55 -7.49 4.37 1.27
CA THR A 55 -7.04 5.35 0.27
C THR A 55 -6.08 6.32 0.94
N LEU A 56 -4.94 6.55 0.30
CA LEU A 56 -3.84 7.40 0.77
C LEU A 56 -3.58 8.52 -0.23
N THR A 57 -3.29 9.70 0.28
CA THR A 57 -2.79 10.84 -0.50
C THR A 57 -1.86 11.68 0.36
N GLN A 58 -1.09 12.58 -0.21
CA GLN A 58 -0.10 13.35 0.53
C GLN A 58 -0.01 14.81 0.06
N THR A 59 0.21 15.71 1.02
CA THR A 59 0.68 17.08 0.75
C THR A 59 2.20 17.13 0.85
N GLU A 60 2.78 18.31 1.08
CA GLU A 60 4.23 18.42 1.30
C GLU A 60 4.67 17.86 2.65
N GLU A 61 3.82 18.01 3.69
CA GLU A 61 4.16 17.74 5.09
C GLU A 61 3.29 16.67 5.76
N GLN A 62 2.22 16.22 5.09
CA GLN A 62 1.23 15.33 5.68
C GLN A 62 0.90 14.17 4.75
N LEU A 63 0.86 12.97 5.32
CA LEU A 63 0.23 11.79 4.74
C LEU A 63 -1.22 11.73 5.21
N TYR A 64 -2.16 11.85 4.29
CA TYR A 64 -3.59 11.71 4.55
C TYR A 64 -4.02 10.28 4.27
N CYS A 65 -4.86 9.75 5.16
CA CYS A 65 -5.38 8.39 5.07
C CYS A 65 -6.86 8.33 5.42
N THR A 66 -7.58 7.46 4.69
CA THR A 66 -8.95 7.07 4.99
C THR A 66 -9.10 5.56 4.82
N VAL A 67 -9.96 4.96 5.63
CA VAL A 67 -10.17 3.50 5.68
C VAL A 67 -11.63 3.16 5.41
N TYR A 68 -11.88 2.04 4.76
CA TYR A 68 -13.22 1.52 4.48
C TYR A 68 -13.44 0.24 5.30
N ARG A 69 -14.37 0.30 6.28
CA ARG A 69 -14.62 -0.79 7.24
C ARG A 69 -15.77 -1.73 6.84
N GLY A 70 -16.22 -1.67 5.58
CA GLY A 70 -17.36 -2.46 5.10
C GLY A 70 -18.64 -2.24 5.91
N GLY A 71 -19.59 -3.17 5.80
CA GLY A 71 -20.86 -3.12 6.54
C GLY A 71 -20.79 -3.48 8.03
N LYS A 72 -19.60 -3.81 8.55
CA LYS A 72 -19.40 -4.26 9.94
C LYS A 72 -18.86 -3.17 10.87
N GLY A 73 -18.36 -2.06 10.34
CA GLY A 73 -17.76 -0.97 11.13
C GLY A 73 -18.47 0.36 10.94
N GLN A 74 -18.43 1.22 11.96
CA GLN A 74 -18.90 2.60 11.82
C GLN A 74 -18.01 3.36 10.83
N THR A 75 -18.67 4.16 9.98
CA THR A 75 -17.96 5.06 9.07
C THR A 75 -17.41 6.24 9.89
N GLY A 76 -16.12 6.48 9.77
CA GLY A 76 -15.42 7.53 10.51
C GLY A 76 -13.95 7.56 10.15
N LYS A 77 -13.21 8.54 10.67
CA LYS A 77 -11.77 8.66 10.49
C LYS A 77 -11.03 7.40 10.95
N PRO A 78 -9.83 7.10 10.40
CA PRO A 78 -8.95 6.08 10.96
C PRO A 78 -8.75 6.24 12.47
N THR A 79 -8.79 5.15 13.23
CA THR A 79 -8.50 5.16 14.67
C THR A 79 -6.99 5.25 14.91
N PRO A 80 -6.54 5.61 16.14
CA PRO A 80 -5.11 5.61 16.46
C PRO A 80 -4.40 4.27 16.19
N GLU A 81 -5.08 3.15 16.42
CA GLU A 81 -4.54 1.79 16.18
C GLU A 81 -4.37 1.52 14.69
N GLU A 82 -5.34 1.92 13.86
CA GLU A 82 -5.26 1.78 12.41
C GLU A 82 -4.17 2.70 11.83
N LEU A 83 -4.04 3.94 12.34
CA LEU A 83 -2.94 4.83 12.00
C LEU A 83 -1.58 4.25 12.40
N LYS A 84 -1.50 3.56 13.55
CA LYS A 84 -0.28 2.86 13.99
C LYS A 84 0.10 1.74 13.03
N ALA A 85 -0.86 0.93 12.57
CA ALA A 85 -0.61 -0.10 11.56
C ALA A 85 -0.05 0.51 10.26
N LEU A 86 -0.60 1.64 9.83
CA LEU A 86 -0.10 2.36 8.67
C LEU A 86 1.33 2.92 8.87
N ARG A 87 1.62 3.48 10.05
CA ARG A 87 2.98 3.93 10.42
C ARG A 87 3.98 2.79 10.39
N GLN A 88 3.61 1.60 10.86
CA GLN A 88 4.46 0.41 10.85
C GLN A 88 4.70 -0.11 9.43
N TYR A 89 3.64 -0.21 8.61
CA TYR A 89 3.77 -0.61 7.21
C TYR A 89 4.74 0.28 6.42
N PHE A 90 4.69 1.60 6.67
CA PHE A 90 5.64 2.56 6.12
C PHE A 90 6.85 2.81 7.03
N GLN A 91 7.13 2.00 8.05
CA GLN A 91 8.30 2.14 8.94
C GLN A 91 8.64 3.59 9.33
N LEU A 92 7.62 4.42 9.62
CA LEU A 92 7.76 5.90 9.73
C LEU A 92 8.58 6.36 10.93
N ASP A 93 8.96 5.45 11.82
CA ASP A 93 9.84 5.73 12.95
C ASP A 93 11.32 5.71 12.54
N VAL A 94 11.65 5.20 11.34
CA VAL A 94 13.00 5.27 10.75
C VAL A 94 13.14 6.57 9.97
N SER A 95 14.09 7.43 10.36
CA SER A 95 14.37 8.66 9.60
C SER A 95 15.08 8.36 8.29
N LEU A 96 14.34 8.43 7.19
CA LEU A 96 14.87 8.24 5.84
C LEU A 96 15.88 9.34 5.49
N ALA A 97 15.68 10.56 5.97
CA ALA A 97 16.62 11.67 5.78
C ALA A 97 17.99 11.39 6.43
N GLN A 98 18.07 10.65 7.55
CA GLN A 98 19.34 10.23 8.13
C GLN A 98 20.03 9.17 7.27
N LEU A 99 19.27 8.20 6.76
CA LEU A 99 19.79 7.15 5.87
C LEU A 99 20.31 7.74 4.56
N TYR A 100 19.54 8.62 3.93
CA TYR A 100 19.93 9.29 2.69
C TYR A 100 21.22 10.10 2.87
N ARG A 101 21.36 10.84 3.98
CA ARG A 101 22.60 11.56 4.30
C ARG A 101 23.78 10.61 4.46
N HIS A 102 23.58 9.50 5.17
CA HIS A 102 24.62 8.50 5.36
C HIS A 102 25.07 7.88 4.04
N TRP A 103 24.14 7.36 3.23
CA TRP A 103 24.43 6.76 1.93
C TRP A 103 25.08 7.75 0.97
N SER A 104 24.57 8.98 0.89
CA SER A 104 25.15 10.05 0.07
C SER A 104 26.59 10.39 0.47
N SER A 105 26.93 10.29 1.76
CA SER A 105 28.31 10.53 2.22
C SER A 105 29.30 9.43 1.83
N LYS A 106 28.78 8.25 1.46
CA LYS A 106 29.58 7.06 1.13
C LYS A 106 29.60 6.76 -0.38
N ASP A 107 28.59 7.23 -1.11
CA ASP A 107 28.43 6.97 -2.53
C ASP A 107 28.00 8.24 -3.29
N PRO A 108 28.89 8.88 -4.07
CA PRO A 108 28.57 10.02 -4.91
C PRO A 108 27.51 9.70 -5.98
N HIS A 109 27.43 8.46 -6.46
CA HIS A 109 26.40 8.05 -7.40
C HIS A 109 25.02 8.08 -6.72
N PHE A 110 24.92 7.48 -5.53
CA PHE A 110 23.71 7.57 -4.71
C PHE A 110 23.34 9.02 -4.42
N GLN A 111 24.30 9.87 -4.03
CA GLN A 111 24.04 11.29 -3.74
C GLN A 111 23.38 12.01 -4.92
N LYS A 112 23.82 11.73 -6.16
CA LYS A 112 23.23 12.30 -7.37
C LYS A 112 21.79 11.82 -7.57
N VAL A 113 21.56 10.50 -7.49
CA VAL A 113 20.23 9.90 -7.69
C VAL A 113 19.24 10.33 -6.60
N ALA A 114 19.71 10.45 -5.35
CA ALA A 114 18.90 10.84 -4.19
C ALA A 114 18.30 12.25 -4.29
N GLN A 115 18.86 13.13 -5.13
CA GLN A 115 18.30 14.47 -5.38
C GLN A 115 16.97 14.40 -6.15
N GLU A 116 16.86 13.44 -7.07
CA GLU A 116 15.66 13.23 -7.90
C GLU A 116 14.65 12.28 -7.23
N PHE A 117 15.14 11.27 -6.50
CA PHE A 117 14.33 10.20 -5.91
C PHE A 117 14.32 10.24 -4.38
N GLN A 118 13.78 11.32 -3.81
CA GLN A 118 13.55 11.43 -2.36
C GLN A 118 12.33 10.63 -1.90
N GLY A 119 12.26 10.30 -0.60
CA GLY A 119 11.07 9.65 -0.03
C GLY A 119 10.86 8.19 -0.43
N VAL A 120 11.85 7.55 -1.08
CA VAL A 120 11.79 6.14 -1.45
C VAL A 120 12.16 5.30 -0.23
N ARG A 121 11.15 4.71 0.40
CA ARG A 121 11.29 3.86 1.58
C ARG A 121 11.02 2.39 1.24
N LEU A 122 11.51 1.49 2.09
CA LEU A 122 11.11 0.09 2.15
C LEU A 122 9.81 -0.16 2.97
N LEU A 123 8.86 -0.89 2.40
CA LEU A 123 7.62 -1.30 3.08
C LEU A 123 7.84 -2.49 4.02
N GLN A 124 7.17 -2.51 5.18
CA GLN A 124 7.09 -3.67 6.07
C GLN A 124 5.81 -4.46 5.77
N GLN A 125 5.92 -5.46 4.91
CA GLN A 125 4.79 -6.26 4.43
C GLN A 125 4.49 -7.46 5.33
N ASP A 126 3.26 -7.97 5.23
CA ASP A 126 2.90 -9.27 5.80
C ASP A 126 3.75 -10.39 5.17
N PRO A 127 4.33 -11.32 5.96
CA PRO A 127 5.18 -12.38 5.42
C PRO A 127 4.50 -13.30 4.41
N ILE A 128 3.21 -13.60 4.55
CA ILE A 128 2.47 -14.47 3.63
C ILE A 128 2.20 -13.74 2.32
N GLU A 129 1.67 -12.52 2.41
CA GLU A 129 1.45 -11.67 1.22
C GLU A 129 2.76 -11.47 0.46
N CYS A 130 3.84 -11.12 1.16
CA CYS A 130 5.16 -10.91 0.57
C CYS A 130 5.67 -12.17 -0.13
N LEU A 131 5.71 -13.31 0.58
CA LEU A 131 6.23 -14.57 0.04
C LEU A 131 5.51 -15.00 -1.24
N PHE A 132 4.18 -15.08 -1.21
CA PHE A 132 3.41 -15.58 -2.36
C PHE A 132 3.37 -14.57 -3.50
N SER A 133 3.39 -13.27 -3.22
CA SER A 133 3.52 -12.24 -4.27
C SER A 133 4.85 -12.36 -5.01
N PHE A 134 5.96 -12.59 -4.30
CA PHE A 134 7.27 -12.75 -4.93
C PHE A 134 7.48 -14.14 -5.56
N ILE A 135 6.79 -15.19 -5.12
CA ILE A 135 6.71 -16.45 -5.89
C ILE A 135 6.10 -16.19 -7.28
N CYS A 136 5.10 -15.31 -7.40
CA CYS A 136 4.53 -14.89 -8.68
C CYS A 136 5.44 -13.98 -9.53
N SER A 137 6.56 -13.50 -8.96
CA SER A 137 7.44 -12.49 -9.59
C SER A 137 8.55 -13.04 -10.49
N SER A 138 8.92 -14.30 -10.35
CA SER A 138 10.06 -14.88 -11.05
C SER A 138 9.90 -14.77 -12.57
N ASN A 139 10.91 -14.21 -13.25
CA ASN A 139 10.92 -13.99 -14.71
C ASN A 139 9.68 -13.23 -15.23
N ASN A 140 9.35 -12.12 -14.57
CA ASN A 140 8.12 -11.38 -14.82
C ASN A 140 8.36 -9.86 -14.76
N ASN A 141 7.37 -9.05 -15.13
CA ASN A 141 7.41 -7.58 -15.01
C ASN A 141 6.35 -7.08 -14.03
N ILE A 142 6.54 -5.89 -13.45
CA ILE A 142 5.67 -5.33 -12.41
C ILE A 142 4.19 -5.40 -12.82
N ALA A 143 3.84 -4.98 -14.03
CA ALA A 143 2.46 -4.98 -14.50
C ALA A 143 1.81 -6.39 -14.50
N ARG A 144 2.55 -7.40 -14.98
CA ARG A 144 2.06 -8.79 -15.00
C ARG A 144 2.02 -9.41 -13.61
N ILE A 145 2.96 -9.07 -12.73
CA ILE A 145 2.94 -9.51 -11.32
C ILE A 145 1.72 -8.93 -10.60
N THR A 146 1.48 -7.62 -10.75
CA THR A 146 0.28 -6.97 -10.20
C THR A 146 -0.99 -7.68 -10.64
N GLY A 147 -1.16 -7.96 -11.92
CA GLY A 147 -2.33 -8.70 -12.40
C GLY A 147 -2.43 -10.13 -11.87
N MET A 148 -1.30 -10.82 -11.67
CA MET A 148 -1.29 -12.17 -11.07
C MET A 148 -1.71 -12.15 -9.60
N VAL A 149 -1.15 -11.24 -8.81
CA VAL A 149 -1.49 -11.06 -7.39
C VAL A 149 -2.95 -10.67 -7.22
N GLU A 150 -3.47 -9.79 -8.08
CA GLU A 150 -4.90 -9.41 -8.06
C GLU A 150 -5.81 -10.60 -8.31
N ARG A 151 -5.54 -11.41 -9.34
CA ARG A 151 -6.32 -12.63 -9.62
C ARG A 151 -6.22 -13.66 -8.50
N LEU A 152 -5.03 -13.82 -7.90
CA LEU A 152 -4.82 -14.69 -6.75
C LEU A 152 -5.72 -14.28 -5.58
N CYS A 153 -5.74 -12.98 -5.24
CA CYS A 153 -6.59 -12.45 -4.17
C CYS A 153 -8.08 -12.56 -4.53
N GLN A 154 -8.45 -12.35 -5.79
CA GLN A 154 -9.84 -12.49 -6.23
C GLN A 154 -10.35 -13.94 -6.11
N ALA A 155 -9.51 -14.91 -6.48
CA ALA A 155 -9.87 -16.32 -6.50
C ALA A 155 -9.91 -16.95 -5.09
N PHE A 156 -8.96 -16.60 -4.23
CA PHE A 156 -8.76 -17.30 -2.95
C PHE A 156 -8.82 -16.38 -1.71
N GLY A 157 -8.89 -15.06 -1.92
CA GLY A 157 -8.92 -14.07 -0.86
C GLY A 157 -10.34 -13.70 -0.45
N PRO A 158 -10.58 -13.38 0.83
CA PRO A 158 -11.90 -12.97 1.29
C PRO A 158 -12.31 -11.65 0.66
N ARG A 159 -13.53 -11.56 0.14
CA ARG A 159 -14.08 -10.29 -0.36
C ARG A 159 -14.23 -9.29 0.79
N LEU A 160 -13.63 -8.11 0.67
CA LEU A 160 -13.67 -7.06 1.70
C LEU A 160 -14.77 -6.04 1.44
N ILE A 161 -14.70 -5.37 0.29
CA ILE A 161 -15.63 -4.32 -0.12
C ILE A 161 -15.54 -4.09 -1.63
N GLN A 162 -16.59 -3.52 -2.22
CA GLN A 162 -16.58 -3.00 -3.57
C GLN A 162 -16.67 -1.47 -3.54
N LEU A 163 -15.72 -0.82 -4.22
CA LEU A 163 -15.69 0.62 -4.45
C LEU A 163 -15.78 0.87 -5.96
N ASP A 164 -16.80 1.59 -6.39
CA ASP A 164 -17.15 1.73 -7.81
C ASP A 164 -17.28 0.34 -8.49
N ASP A 165 -16.53 0.09 -9.55
CA ASP A 165 -16.42 -1.19 -10.26
C ASP A 165 -15.30 -2.10 -9.73
N VAL A 166 -14.53 -1.65 -8.74
CA VAL A 166 -13.38 -2.39 -8.19
C VAL A 166 -13.78 -3.15 -6.93
N THR A 167 -13.63 -4.48 -6.97
CA THR A 167 -13.80 -5.33 -5.78
C THR A 167 -12.45 -5.61 -5.14
N TYR A 168 -12.31 -5.25 -3.86
CA TYR A 168 -11.11 -5.52 -3.07
C TYR A 168 -11.27 -6.82 -2.29
N HIS A 169 -10.23 -7.64 -2.33
CA HIS A 169 -10.12 -8.90 -1.59
C HIS A 169 -8.92 -8.82 -0.65
N GLY A 170 -8.99 -9.47 0.52
CA GLY A 170 -7.84 -9.71 1.37
C GLY A 170 -6.84 -10.65 0.69
N PHE A 171 -5.64 -10.76 1.25
CA PHE A 171 -4.70 -11.77 0.77
C PHE A 171 -5.21 -13.17 1.17
N PRO A 172 -5.05 -14.20 0.34
CA PRO A 172 -5.46 -15.56 0.70
C PRO A 172 -4.74 -16.08 1.94
N SER A 173 -5.46 -16.80 2.79
CA SER A 173 -4.82 -17.52 3.90
C SER A 173 -4.04 -18.74 3.39
N LEU A 174 -3.12 -19.26 4.20
CA LEU A 174 -2.39 -20.50 3.88
C LEU A 174 -3.34 -21.67 3.63
N GLN A 175 -4.44 -21.75 4.38
CA GLN A 175 -5.46 -22.78 4.19
C GLN A 175 -6.10 -22.67 2.81
N ALA A 176 -6.52 -21.46 2.41
CA ALA A 176 -7.12 -21.23 1.10
C ALA A 176 -6.15 -21.55 -0.05
N LEU A 177 -4.85 -21.29 0.12
CA LEU A 177 -3.82 -21.60 -0.88
C LEU A 177 -3.45 -23.10 -0.94
N ALA A 178 -3.66 -23.84 0.14
CA ALA A 178 -3.35 -25.27 0.23
C ALA A 178 -4.53 -26.18 -0.15
N GLU A 179 -5.74 -25.63 -0.26
CA GLU A 179 -6.93 -26.41 -0.59
C GLU A 179 -6.87 -26.98 -2.03
N PRO A 180 -7.36 -28.21 -2.28
CA PRO A 180 -7.35 -28.83 -3.62
C PRO A 180 -8.26 -28.19 -4.67
N SER A 181 -8.79 -27.00 -4.40
CA SER A 181 -9.75 -26.28 -5.26
C SER A 181 -9.16 -25.83 -6.60
N TRP A 182 -7.84 -25.90 -6.78
CA TRP A 182 -7.17 -25.68 -8.07
C TRP A 182 -7.57 -26.68 -9.16
N ARG A 183 -8.23 -27.81 -8.82
CA ARG A 183 -8.77 -28.78 -9.80
C ARG A 183 -9.97 -28.27 -10.61
N CYS A 184 -10.52 -27.10 -10.27
CA CYS A 184 -11.70 -26.52 -10.91
C CYS A 184 -11.41 -25.20 -11.66
N ILE A 185 -10.14 -24.82 -11.82
CA ILE A 185 -9.68 -23.62 -12.53
C ILE A 185 -9.07 -24.00 -13.88
#